data_AF-A0A183L1M4-F1
#
_entry.id   AF-A0A183L1M4-F1
#
_cell.length_a   1.000
_cell.length_b   1.000
_cell.length_c   1.000
_cell.angle_alpha   90.00
_cell.angle_beta   90.00
_cell.angle_gamma   90.00
#
_symmetry.space_group_name_H-M   'P 1'
#
loop_
_entity.id
_entity.type
_entity.pdbx_description
1 polymer ?
#
loop_
_entity_poly.entity_id
_entity_poly.type
_entity_poly.pdbx_seq_one_letter_code
_entity_poly.pdbx_strand_id
1 'polypeptide(L)'
;MLIAKNRFQEQLRLHLGSSENEADPYIAWEDIRTAVETTATSISDLNQRVAKNHWISTKSIALMDSRKLIPSGSEHNEERKQVRCGLTKSLRNSCEVVGNKSKRDGKDSGCRQHKTNFQTSKRNWN
;
A
#
# COMPACT_ATOMS: atom_id res chain seq x y z
N MET A 1 2.21 -7.26 14.08
CA MET A 1 1.23 -7.83 15.02
C MET A 1 0.65 -6.80 15.99
N LEU A 2 1.44 -5.84 16.51
CA LEU A 2 0.97 -4.83 17.48
C LEU A 2 -0.10 -3.84 16.96
N ILE A 3 -0.05 -3.47 15.67
CA ILE A 3 -0.98 -2.49 15.08
C ILE A 3 -2.42 -3.03 15.00
N ALA A 4 -2.59 -4.33 14.76
CA ALA A 4 -3.92 -4.95 14.65
C ALA A 4 -4.62 -5.07 16.01
N LYS A 5 -3.85 -5.36 17.07
CA LYS A 5 -4.38 -5.53 18.44
C LYS A 5 -5.04 -4.26 18.96
N ASN A 6 -4.43 -3.09 18.73
CA ASN A 6 -4.97 -1.81 19.16
C ASN A 6 -6.28 -1.45 18.41
N ARG A 7 -6.34 -1.73 17.10
CA ARG A 7 -7.50 -1.41 16.26
C ARG A 7 -8.73 -2.26 16.58
N PHE A 8 -8.54 -3.53 16.95
CA PHE A 8 -9.64 -4.40 17.39
C PHE A 8 -10.29 -3.89 18.68
N GLN A 9 -9.46 -3.50 19.66
CA GLN A 9 -9.97 -2.97 20.93
C GLN A 9 -10.77 -1.68 20.76
N GLU A 10 -10.31 -0.78 19.88
CA GLU A 10 -11.03 0.47 19.58
C GLU A 10 -12.39 0.22 18.90
N GLN A 11 -12.45 -0.68 17.92
CA GLN A 11 -13.71 -1.03 17.25
C GLN A 11 -14.71 -1.71 18.19
N LEU A 12 -14.22 -2.62 19.03
CA LEU A 12 -15.02 -3.30 20.03
C LEU A 12 -15.62 -2.30 21.04
N ARG A 13 -14.80 -1.35 21.51
CA ARG A 13 -15.23 -0.32 22.44
C ARG A 13 -16.32 0.59 21.87
N LEU A 14 -16.27 0.90 20.57
CA LEU A 14 -17.32 1.69 19.91
C LEU A 14 -18.65 0.95 19.85
N HIS A 15 -18.64 -0.37 19.61
CA HIS A 15 -19.87 -1.17 19.60
C HIS A 15 -20.45 -1.38 21.01
N LEU A 16 -19.60 -1.60 22.00
CA LEU A 16 -20.03 -1.90 23.38
C LEU A 16 -20.28 -0.66 24.23
N GLY A 17 -19.64 0.47 23.94
CA GLY A 17 -19.81 1.73 24.67
C GLY A 17 -21.19 2.39 24.51
N SER A 18 -22.08 1.78 23.71
CA SER A 18 -23.44 2.26 23.47
C SER A 18 -24.52 1.51 24.26
N SER A 19 -24.19 0.46 25.03
CA SER A 19 -25.18 -0.27 25.84
C SER A 19 -25.18 0.22 27.28
N GLU A 20 -26.09 1.13 27.64
CA GLU A 20 -26.41 1.43 29.04
C GLU A 20 -27.17 0.26 29.66
N ASN A 21 -26.69 -0.19 30.82
CA ASN A 21 -26.93 -1.52 31.35
C ASN A 21 -28.13 -1.57 32.31
N GLU A 22 -29.24 -2.15 31.84
CA GLU A 22 -30.29 -2.80 32.67
C GLU A 22 -30.91 -4.01 31.91
N ALA A 23 -30.09 -4.73 31.14
CA ALA A 23 -30.55 -5.85 30.30
C ALA A 23 -30.19 -7.21 30.92
N ASP A 24 -31.09 -8.20 30.73
CA ASP A 24 -30.89 -9.61 31.06
C ASP A 24 -29.46 -10.07 30.67
N PRO A 25 -28.70 -10.72 31.58
CA PRO A 25 -27.35 -11.23 31.31
C PRO A 25 -27.23 -12.04 30.02
N TYR A 26 -28.28 -12.76 29.61
CA TYR A 26 -28.29 -13.51 28.36
C TYR A 26 -28.32 -12.58 27.13
N ILE A 27 -29.12 -11.52 27.18
CA ILE A 27 -29.22 -10.51 26.12
C ILE A 27 -27.90 -9.74 26.00
N ALA A 28 -27.32 -9.33 27.14
CA ALA A 28 -26.02 -8.67 27.16
C ALA A 28 -24.89 -9.56 26.57
N TRP A 29 -24.95 -10.88 26.79
CA TRP A 29 -23.98 -11.81 26.20
C TRP A 29 -24.13 -11.96 24.68
N GLU A 30 -25.35 -12.04 24.16
CA GLU A 30 -25.58 -12.11 22.71
C GLU A 30 -25.19 -10.80 22.01
N ASP A 31 -25.38 -9.65 22.66
CA ASP A 31 -24.90 -8.35 22.16
C ASP A 31 -23.37 -8.32 22.07
N ILE A 32 -22.67 -8.83 23.10
CA ILE A 32 -21.20 -8.94 23.09
C ILE A 32 -20.73 -9.88 21.98
N ARG A 33 -21.35 -11.05 21.82
CA ARG A 33 -21.00 -12.00 20.76
C ARG A 33 -21.15 -11.33 19.39
N THR A 34 -22.29 -10.69 19.15
CA THR A 34 -22.58 -10.01 17.88
C THR A 34 -21.60 -8.88 17.59
N ALA A 35 -21.27 -8.06 18.60
CA ALA A 35 -20.29 -7.00 18.48
C ALA A 35 -18.88 -7.53 18.13
N VAL A 36 -18.47 -8.66 18.73
CA VAL A 36 -17.19 -9.32 18.43
C VAL A 36 -17.16 -9.82 16.98
N GLU A 37 -18.19 -10.54 16.55
CA GLU A 37 -18.27 -11.10 15.19
C GLU A 37 -18.29 -10.01 14.11
N THR A 38 -19.05 -8.94 14.36
CA THR A 38 -19.14 -7.77 13.47
C THR A 38 -17.80 -7.05 13.38
N THR A 39 -17.14 -6.85 14.52
CA THR A 39 -15.82 -6.21 14.58
C THR A 39 -14.75 -7.04 13.86
N ALA A 40 -14.75 -8.36 14.06
CA ALA A 40 -13.81 -9.26 13.40
C ALA A 40 -13.98 -9.23 11.88
N THR A 41 -15.23 -9.25 11.40
CA THR A 41 -15.55 -9.16 9.97
C THR A 41 -15.12 -7.81 9.39
N SER A 42 -15.45 -6.70 10.06
CA SER A 42 -15.05 -5.35 9.67
C SER A 42 -13.53 -5.20 9.55
N ILE A 43 -12.77 -5.75 10.50
CA ILE A 43 -11.30 -5.70 10.46
C ILE A 43 -10.74 -6.59 9.35
N SER A 44 -11.34 -7.75 9.10
CA SER A 44 -10.96 -8.61 7.99
C SER A 44 -11.12 -7.86 6.66
N ASP A 45 -12.29 -7.26 6.43
CA ASP A 45 -12.58 -6.48 5.22
C ASP A 45 -11.66 -5.28 5.07
N LEU A 46 -11.35 -4.61 6.17
CA LEU A 46 -10.44 -3.49 6.22
C LEU A 46 -8.99 -3.90 5.93
N ASN A 47 -8.54 -5.02 6.46
CA ASN A 47 -7.23 -5.60 6.13
C ASN A 47 -7.16 -6.03 4.68
N GLN A 48 -8.23 -6.64 4.14
CA GLN A 48 -8.33 -6.96 2.72
C GLN A 48 -8.30 -5.69 1.85
N ARG A 49 -8.99 -4.62 2.25
CA ARG A 49 -8.95 -3.32 1.56
C ARG A 49 -7.57 -2.69 1.65
N VAL A 50 -6.90 -2.75 2.80
CA VAL A 50 -5.51 -2.26 2.94
C VAL A 50 -4.56 -3.05 2.04
N ALA A 51 -4.71 -4.37 1.96
CA ALA A 51 -3.93 -5.21 1.05
C ALA A 51 -4.24 -4.90 -0.43
N LYS A 52 -5.52 -4.71 -0.78
CA LYS A 52 -5.98 -4.37 -2.15
C LYS A 52 -5.64 -2.94 -2.57
N ASN A 53 -5.55 -2.01 -1.61
CA ASN A 53 -5.17 -0.61 -1.81
C ASN A 53 -3.66 -0.40 -1.74
N HIS A 54 -2.87 -1.48 -1.76
CA HIS A 54 -1.45 -1.34 -1.94
C HIS A 54 -1.19 -0.80 -3.35
N TRP A 55 -0.99 0.52 -3.44
CA TRP A 55 -0.69 1.23 -4.68
C TRP A 55 0.64 0.78 -5.31
N ILE A 56 1.44 0.02 -4.57
CA ILE A 56 2.69 -0.60 -5.01
C ILE A 56 2.39 -2.08 -5.31
N SER A 57 2.67 -2.54 -6.54
CA SER A 57 2.59 -3.96 -6.84
C SER A 57 3.55 -4.79 -5.97
N THR A 58 3.18 -6.03 -5.63
CA THR A 58 4.07 -7.01 -4.98
C THR A 58 5.41 -7.15 -5.71
N LYS A 59 5.40 -7.05 -7.04
CA LYS A 59 6.62 -7.05 -7.87
C LYS A 59 7.55 -5.87 -7.54
N SER A 60 7.00 -4.69 -7.32
CA SER A 60 7.77 -3.51 -6.91
C SER A 60 8.35 -3.67 -5.50
N ILE A 61 7.60 -4.28 -4.56
CA ILE A 61 8.11 -4.58 -3.20
C ILE A 61 9.33 -5.49 -3.29
N ALA A 62 9.21 -6.60 -4.03
CA ALA A 62 10.32 -7.54 -4.20
C ALA A 62 11.56 -6.86 -4.81
N LEU A 63 11.38 -5.98 -5.80
CA LEU A 63 12.48 -5.20 -6.39
C LEU A 63 13.10 -4.19 -5.40
N MET A 64 12.32 -3.61 -4.50
CA MET A 64 12.85 -2.75 -3.43
C MET A 64 13.70 -3.55 -2.44
N ASP A 65 13.30 -4.78 -2.12
CA ASP A 65 14.08 -5.65 -1.24
C ASP A 65 15.34 -6.16 -1.93
N SER A 66 15.27 -6.58 -3.20
CA SER A 66 16.46 -6.93 -3.99
C SER A 66 17.46 -5.78 -4.07
N ARG A 67 16.99 -4.53 -4.22
CA ARG A 67 17.87 -3.36 -4.23
C ARG A 67 18.70 -3.21 -2.95
N LYS A 68 18.15 -3.59 -1.78
CA LYS A 68 18.85 -3.51 -0.48
C LYS A 68 19.94 -4.57 -0.34
N LEU A 69 19.83 -5.67 -1.07
CA LEU A 69 20.76 -6.80 -1.00
C LEU A 69 21.98 -6.63 -1.92
N ILE A 70 21.98 -5.66 -2.83
CA ILE A 70 23.08 -5.44 -3.77
C ILE A 70 24.20 -4.65 -3.08
N PRO A 71 25.42 -5.22 -2.95
CA PRO A 71 26.56 -4.54 -2.34
C PRO A 71 27.00 -3.29 -3.11
N SER A 72 27.83 -2.48 -2.46
CA SER A 72 28.53 -1.36 -3.10
C SER A 72 29.81 -1.86 -3.75
N GLY A 73 29.85 -1.80 -5.08
CA GLY A 73 30.97 -2.22 -5.91
C GLY A 73 30.66 -1.90 -7.37
N SER A 74 31.68 -1.63 -8.17
CA SER A 74 31.47 -1.36 -9.60
C SER A 74 31.04 -2.62 -10.35
N GLU A 75 31.45 -3.79 -9.87
CA GLU A 75 31.01 -5.11 -10.34
C GLU A 75 29.48 -5.29 -10.25
N HIS A 76 28.82 -4.64 -9.29
CA HIS A 76 27.38 -4.73 -9.06
C HIS A 76 26.56 -3.62 -9.74
N ASN A 77 27.21 -2.73 -10.50
CA ASN A 77 26.55 -1.55 -11.05
C ASN A 77 25.46 -1.91 -12.08
N GLU A 78 25.71 -2.94 -12.91
CA GLU A 78 24.74 -3.39 -13.89
C GLU A 78 23.52 -4.05 -13.24
N GLU A 79 23.71 -4.85 -12.18
CA GLU A 79 22.61 -5.42 -11.39
C GLU A 79 21.75 -4.33 -10.74
N ARG A 80 22.40 -3.34 -10.12
CA ARG A 80 21.73 -2.18 -9.51
C ARG A 80 20.94 -1.38 -10.53
N LYS A 81 21.49 -1.21 -11.74
CA LYS A 81 20.84 -0.54 -12.86
C LYS A 81 19.63 -1.33 -13.35
N GLN A 82 19.74 -2.65 -13.50
CA GLN A 82 18.62 -3.50 -13.89
C GLN A 82 17.47 -3.46 -12.88
N VAL A 83 17.77 -3.60 -11.58
CA VAL A 83 16.76 -3.50 -10.52
C VAL A 83 16.10 -2.12 -10.51
N ARG A 84 16.88 -1.05 -10.66
CA ARG A 84 16.34 0.33 -10.79
C ARG A 84 15.43 0.48 -12.00
N CYS A 85 15.83 -0.01 -13.16
CA CYS A 85 15.01 0.03 -14.37
C CYS A 85 13.72 -0.79 -14.22
N GLY A 86 13.80 -1.98 -13.61
CA GLY A 86 12.64 -2.82 -13.31
C GLY A 86 11.66 -2.14 -12.35
N LEU A 87 12.18 -1.52 -11.30
CA LEU A 87 11.39 -0.81 -10.29
C LEU A 87 10.65 0.38 -10.92
N THR A 88 11.35 1.21 -11.71
CA THR A 88 10.74 2.36 -12.41
C THR A 88 9.59 1.92 -13.33
N LYS A 89 9.77 0.82 -14.07
CA LYS A 89 8.71 0.27 -14.95
C LYS A 89 7.51 -0.26 -14.15
N SER A 90 7.78 -1.02 -13.09
CA SER A 90 6.73 -1.61 -12.24
C SER A 90 5.91 -0.55 -11.50
N LEU A 91 6.57 0.50 -11.00
CA LEU A 91 5.91 1.64 -10.37
C LEU A 91 5.07 2.43 -11.38
N ARG A 92 5.59 2.69 -12.60
CA ARG A 92 4.83 3.33 -13.67
C ARG A 92 3.56 2.55 -14.00
N ASN A 93 3.67 1.22 -14.17
CA ASN A 93 2.52 0.36 -14.41
C ASN A 93 1.51 0.39 -13.25
N SER A 94 1.98 0.45 -12.00
CA SER A 94 1.11 0.55 -10.82
C SER A 94 0.38 1.90 -10.78
N CYS A 95 1.02 2.99 -11.17
CA CYS A 95 0.40 4.32 -11.30
C CYS A 95 -0.55 4.42 -12.51
N GLU A 96 -0.26 3.74 -13.62
CA GLU A 96 -1.12 3.71 -14.82
C GLU A 96 -2.45 2.98 -14.54
N VAL A 97 -2.44 1.92 -13.74
CA VAL A 97 -3.68 1.25 -13.26
C VAL A 97 -4.55 2.21 -12.44
N VAL A 98 -3.96 3.10 -11.65
CA VAL A 98 -4.68 4.14 -10.90
C VAL A 98 -5.23 5.22 -11.84
N GLY A 99 -4.45 5.65 -12.83
CA GLY A 99 -4.89 6.61 -13.85
C GLY A 99 -6.07 6.13 -14.70
N ASN A 100 -6.16 4.83 -14.97
CA ASN A 100 -7.28 4.23 -15.70
C ASN A 100 -8.56 4.06 -14.87
N LYS A 101 -8.46 4.11 -13.52
CA LYS A 101 -9.64 4.28 -12.65
C LYS A 101 -10.16 5.71 -12.69
N SER A 102 -9.28 6.71 -12.65
CA SER A 102 -9.67 8.13 -12.75
C SER A 102 -10.24 8.54 -14.11
N LYS A 103 -10.02 7.78 -15.19
CA LYS A 103 -10.73 8.04 -16.46
C LYS A 103 -12.21 7.65 -16.43
N ARG A 104 -12.66 6.87 -15.44
CA ARG A 104 -14.10 6.65 -15.19
C ARG A 104 -14.69 7.71 -14.24
N ASP A 105 -13.87 8.26 -13.36
CA ASP A 105 -14.24 9.34 -12.43
C ASP A 105 -13.59 10.65 -12.89
N GLY A 106 -14.14 11.26 -13.95
CA GLY A 106 -13.55 12.37 -14.70
C GLY A 106 -12.89 13.46 -13.87
N LYS A 107 -11.57 13.36 -13.67
CA LYS A 107 -10.69 14.47 -13.29
C LYS A 107 -9.42 14.41 -14.11
N ASP A 108 -9.40 15.28 -15.11
CA ASP A 108 -8.27 15.58 -15.96
C ASP A 108 -7.16 16.22 -15.11
N SER A 109 -5.97 15.62 -15.10
CA SER A 109 -4.77 16.28 -14.59
C SER A 109 -3.61 15.97 -15.52
N GLY A 110 -3.36 16.92 -16.41
CA GLY A 110 -2.30 16.87 -17.41
C GLY A 110 -0.92 16.74 -16.78
N CYS A 111 -0.18 15.71 -17.18
CA CYS A 111 1.26 15.64 -16.98
C CYS A 111 1.98 16.04 -18.27
N ARG A 112 2.53 17.26 -18.29
CA ARG A 112 3.51 17.71 -19.31
C ARG A 112 4.73 16.78 -19.29
N GLN A 113 4.98 16.10 -20.41
CA GLN A 113 6.22 15.36 -20.63
C GLN A 113 7.35 16.36 -20.91
N HIS A 114 8.27 16.54 -19.97
CA HIS A 114 9.57 17.15 -20.29
C HIS A 114 10.47 16.08 -20.93
N LYS A 115 10.65 16.16 -22.25
CA LYS A 115 11.72 15.46 -22.98
C LYS A 115 13.03 16.19 -22.70
N THR A 116 13.88 15.64 -21.83
CA THR A 116 15.28 16.08 -21.75
C THR A 116 16.12 15.20 -22.69
N ASN A 117 16.53 15.78 -23.82
CA ASN A 117 17.52 15.21 -24.72
C ASN A 117 18.91 15.34 -24.05
N PHE A 118 19.51 14.21 -23.65
CA PHE A 118 20.93 14.17 -23.32
C PHE A 118 21.73 14.17 -24.62
N GLN A 119 22.21 15.33 -25.05
CA GLN A 119 23.28 15.41 -26.04
C GLN A 119 24.61 15.11 -25.34
N THR A 120 25.27 14.04 -25.77
CA THR A 120 26.63 13.71 -25.35
C THR A 120 27.63 14.65 -26.02
N SER A 121 28.30 15.50 -25.23
CA SER A 121 29.45 16.27 -25.72
C SER A 121 30.74 15.44 -25.55
N LYS A 122 31.47 15.28 -26.66
CA LYS A 122 32.77 14.59 -26.76
C LYS A 122 33.90 15.49 -26.24
N ARG A 123 34.76 14.88 -25.41
CA ARG A 123 36.23 15.07 -25.26
C ARG A 123 36.86 16.45 -25.51
N ASN A 124 37.59 16.94 -24.50
CA ASN A 124 39.05 17.16 -24.61
C ASN A 124 39.66 17.34 -23.21
N TRP A 125 40.67 16.52 -22.89
CA TRP A 125 41.59 16.76 -21.78
C TRP A 125 42.86 17.31 -22.41
N ASN A 126 43.25 18.50 -21.97
CA ASN A 126 44.54 19.11 -22.27
C ASN A 126 45.58 18.59 -21.28
#